data_AF-A0A7W0Y0Z1-F1
#
_entry.id   AF-A0A7W0Y0Z1-F1
#
_cell.length_a   1.000
_cell.length_b   1.000
_cell.length_c   1.000
_cell.angle_alpha   90.00
_cell.angle_beta   90.00
_cell.angle_gamma   90.00
#
_symmetry.space_group_name_H-M   'P 1'
#
loop_
_entity.id
_entity.type
_entity.pdbx_description
1 polymer ?
#
loop_
_entity_poly.entity_id
_entity_poly.type
_entity_poly.pdbx_seq_one_letter_code
_entity_poly.pdbx_strand_id
1 'polypeptide(L)'
;MADEIRSLTLLVVPANEPAEIDAMDFATRRRRPPTRLEVRHRGAPDVLVRRTLDLDPGVYGSPRVWDDDESEVVETSLITADSLQPAIDQLVQHLKDPSVVADRLVRVAGSNEDRARVARALGVELAEPAAGPAEEAAAYVRGFLARGPEAIEGAMGIAWEYRTRAPCSCAVWDGMTVGNIRAFPRRQFVTLSREETGAARSAGRLRCARCRATFAFIATETYAHLTREPRRDTIELGSDEIDRVIAGIRDGAQVMFGGSRCHTTYLGRDGELFVEDFDEGATSERPCSEAELRAMIIGSPNEFLEVLRRPLREVLRHSLVGNPTVEPHDAIRDLLAWGECLDRRHLLAAVLDWPTELGPAARAELAALHDGNDVYHFIRAAVGYETSTR
;
A
#
# COMPACT_ATOMS: atom_id res chain seq x y z
N MET A 1 -7.78 -8.12 3.98
CA MET A 1 -6.61 -7.93 3.11
C MET A 1 -5.82 -9.22 3.15
N ALA A 2 -5.47 -9.82 2.02
CA ALA A 2 -4.49 -10.89 2.02
C ALA A 2 -3.13 -10.21 2.23
N ASP A 3 -2.43 -10.53 3.32
CA ASP A 3 -1.07 -10.04 3.55
C ASP A 3 -0.23 -10.36 2.31
N GLU A 4 0.32 -9.32 1.69
CA GLU A 4 1.19 -9.49 0.54
C GLU A 4 2.48 -10.11 1.05
N ILE A 5 2.56 -11.43 1.01
CA ILE A 5 3.76 -12.18 1.37
C ILE A 5 4.87 -11.74 0.40
N ARG A 6 5.91 -11.12 0.96
CA ARG A 6 7.13 -10.75 0.26
C ARG A 6 8.18 -11.80 0.55
N SER A 7 9.24 -11.85 -0.25
CA SER A 7 10.37 -12.72 0.07
C SER A 7 11.69 -11.99 -0.04
N LEU A 8 12.60 -12.32 0.87
CA LEU A 8 13.99 -11.90 0.82
C LEU A 8 14.82 -13.11 0.46
N THR A 9 15.63 -13.00 -0.59
CA THR A 9 16.45 -14.11 -1.09
C THR A 9 17.92 -13.75 -0.99
N LEU A 10 18.69 -14.46 -0.16
CA LEU A 10 20.14 -14.29 -0.02
C LEU A 10 20.89 -15.15 -1.03
N LEU A 11 21.80 -14.50 -1.76
CA LEU A 11 22.54 -15.03 -2.90
C LEU A 11 24.04 -14.83 -2.68
N VAL A 12 24.82 -15.87 -2.97
CA VAL A 12 26.28 -15.75 -3.09
C VAL A 12 26.59 -15.51 -4.56
N VAL A 13 27.14 -14.36 -4.88
CA VAL A 13 27.29 -13.89 -6.28
C VAL A 13 28.74 -13.53 -6.59
N PRO A 14 29.23 -13.83 -7.80
CA PRO A 14 30.56 -13.43 -8.24
C PRO A 14 30.56 -11.95 -8.64
N ALA A 15 30.25 -11.06 -7.70
CA ALA A 15 30.23 -9.61 -7.86
C ALA A 15 31.23 -8.96 -6.89
N ASN A 16 32.19 -8.24 -7.44
CA ASN A 16 33.13 -7.41 -6.71
C ASN A 16 32.76 -5.92 -6.78
N GLU A 17 31.89 -5.54 -7.72
CA GLU A 17 31.38 -4.18 -7.84
C GLU A 17 29.85 -4.16 -8.05
N PRO A 18 29.16 -3.09 -7.61
CA PRO A 18 27.75 -2.84 -7.90
C PRO A 18 27.32 -2.97 -9.37
N ALA A 19 28.15 -2.50 -10.30
CA ALA A 19 27.82 -2.55 -11.72
C ALA A 19 27.75 -3.99 -12.25
N GLU A 20 28.53 -4.91 -11.66
CA GLU A 20 28.52 -6.31 -12.05
C GLU A 20 27.20 -6.99 -11.69
N ILE A 21 26.61 -6.66 -10.53
CA ILE A 21 25.30 -7.21 -10.15
C ILE A 21 24.20 -6.72 -11.09
N ASP A 22 24.22 -5.45 -11.51
CA ASP A 22 23.24 -4.89 -12.44
C ASP A 22 23.35 -5.50 -13.85
N ALA A 23 24.56 -5.87 -14.28
CA ALA A 23 24.79 -6.54 -15.55
C ALA A 23 24.45 -8.05 -15.52
N MET A 24 24.37 -8.67 -14.35
CA MET A 24 24.08 -10.10 -14.20
C MET A 24 22.59 -10.42 -14.31
N ASP A 25 22.25 -11.37 -15.18
CA ASP A 25 20.88 -11.93 -15.27
C ASP A 25 20.49 -12.75 -14.03
N PHE A 26 19.18 -12.90 -13.79
CA PHE A 26 18.66 -13.59 -12.60
C PHE A 26 19.04 -15.06 -12.51
N ALA A 27 19.20 -15.75 -13.66
CA ALA A 27 19.61 -17.14 -13.71
C ALA A 27 21.06 -17.32 -13.24
N THR A 28 21.93 -16.38 -13.62
CA THR A 28 23.35 -16.33 -13.24
C THR A 28 23.50 -16.05 -11.74
N ARG A 29 22.71 -15.11 -11.19
CA ARG A 29 22.67 -14.83 -9.75
C ARG A 29 22.22 -16.04 -8.91
N ARG A 30 21.44 -16.96 -9.50
CA ARG A 30 20.86 -18.16 -8.86
C ARG A 30 21.59 -19.47 -9.17
N ARG A 31 22.78 -19.42 -9.77
CA ARG A 31 23.58 -20.63 -10.04
C ARG A 31 23.84 -21.46 -8.78
N ARG A 32 23.92 -20.81 -7.63
CA ARG A 32 24.02 -21.44 -6.31
C ARG A 32 22.66 -21.47 -5.62
N PRO A 33 22.32 -22.53 -4.87
CA PRO A 33 21.05 -22.63 -4.15
C PRO A 33 20.85 -21.40 -3.24
N PRO A 34 19.75 -20.65 -3.38
CA PRO A 34 19.50 -19.46 -2.57
C PRO A 34 18.99 -19.80 -1.16
N THR A 35 19.19 -18.88 -0.20
CA THR A 35 18.47 -18.92 1.09
C THR A 35 17.28 -17.99 1.00
N ARG A 36 16.06 -18.54 1.05
CA ARG A 36 14.82 -17.77 0.97
C ARG A 36 14.23 -17.56 2.35
N LEU A 37 13.90 -16.31 2.66
CA LEU A 37 13.21 -15.90 3.87
C LEU A 37 11.84 -15.33 3.47
N GLU A 38 10.80 -15.76 4.17
CA GLU A 38 9.47 -15.19 4.03
C GLU A 38 9.40 -13.89 4.85
N VAL A 39 8.92 -12.81 4.24
CA VAL A 39 8.76 -11.50 4.87
C VAL A 39 7.28 -11.14 4.83
N ARG A 40 6.65 -11.18 6.00
CA ARG A 40 5.22 -10.94 6.23
C ARG A 40 4.97 -9.56 6.83
N HIS A 41 5.92 -9.01 7.56
CA HIS A 41 5.74 -7.75 8.27
C HIS A 41 6.22 -6.55 7.44
N ARG A 42 5.60 -5.38 7.69
CA ARG A 42 5.96 -4.15 6.99
C ARG A 42 7.35 -3.68 7.43
N GLY A 43 8.34 -3.82 6.55
CA GLY A 43 9.71 -3.39 6.75
C GLY A 43 10.67 -4.19 5.88
N ALA A 44 11.86 -3.65 5.62
CA ALA A 44 12.95 -4.40 5.00
C ALA A 44 13.88 -4.89 6.12
N PRO A 45 13.98 -6.22 6.36
CA PRO A 45 14.75 -6.77 7.48
C PRO A 45 16.20 -6.27 7.55
N ASP A 46 16.85 -6.10 6.41
CA ASP A 46 18.21 -5.59 6.28
C ASP A 46 18.34 -4.10 6.65
N VAL A 47 17.34 -3.26 6.32
CA VAL A 47 17.30 -1.86 6.74
C VAL A 47 17.20 -1.76 8.26
N LEU A 48 16.36 -2.61 8.86
CA LEU A 48 16.20 -2.66 10.31
C LEU A 48 17.52 -3.06 10.99
N VAL A 49 18.21 -4.08 10.48
CA VAL A 49 19.51 -4.52 11.02
C VAL A 49 20.57 -3.43 10.91
N ARG A 50 20.68 -2.77 9.75
CA ARG A 50 21.63 -1.66 9.54
C ARG A 50 21.40 -0.51 10.53
N ARG A 51 20.15 -0.07 10.69
CA ARG A 51 19.77 0.97 11.67
C ARG A 51 20.06 0.55 13.11
N THR A 52 19.87 -0.72 13.43
CA THR A 52 19.99 -1.24 14.80
C THR A 52 21.45 -1.39 15.24
N LEU A 53 22.31 -1.76 14.30
CA LEU A 53 23.70 -2.11 14.57
C LEU A 53 24.69 -1.03 14.10
N ASP A 54 24.19 0.09 13.56
CA ASP A 54 24.99 1.16 12.99
C ASP A 54 26.01 0.62 11.97
N LEU A 55 25.55 -0.33 11.16
CA LEU A 55 26.35 -0.92 10.11
C LEU A 55 26.25 0.00 8.90
N ASP A 56 27.40 0.54 8.47
CA ASP A 56 27.59 1.12 7.14
C ASP A 56 28.40 0.14 6.28
N PRO A 57 27.77 -0.86 5.62
CA PRO A 57 28.49 -1.95 4.99
C PRO A 57 28.94 -1.59 3.56
N GLY A 58 28.78 -0.33 3.11
CA GLY A 58 28.94 0.03 1.70
C GLY A 58 27.89 -0.63 0.80
N VAL A 59 26.67 -0.80 1.30
CA VAL A 59 25.60 -1.52 0.58
C VAL A 59 25.12 -0.71 -0.62
N TYR A 60 25.26 -1.30 -1.80
CA TYR A 60 24.64 -0.79 -3.01
C TYR A 60 23.20 -1.27 -3.11
N GLY A 61 22.25 -0.35 -3.26
CA GLY A 61 20.87 -0.66 -3.64
C GLY A 61 20.69 -0.47 -5.14
N SER A 62 20.31 -1.54 -5.85
CA SER A 62 19.96 -1.46 -7.26
C SER A 62 18.58 -0.82 -7.44
N PRO A 63 18.31 -0.19 -8.59
CA PRO A 63 16.96 0.14 -9.00
C PRO A 63 16.07 -1.11 -8.97
N ARG A 64 14.76 -0.87 -8.83
CA ARG A 64 13.74 -1.93 -8.93
C ARG A 64 13.67 -2.46 -10.36
N VAL A 65 13.94 -3.74 -10.54
CA VAL A 65 13.91 -4.42 -11.85
C VAL A 65 12.73 -5.40 -11.90
N TRP A 66 12.14 -5.53 -13.09
CA TRP A 66 11.09 -6.51 -13.36
C TRP A 66 11.68 -7.89 -13.58
N ASP A 67 11.20 -8.87 -12.81
CA ASP A 67 11.42 -10.28 -13.12
C ASP A 67 10.31 -10.75 -14.06
N ASP A 68 10.66 -10.88 -15.35
CA ASP A 68 9.72 -11.27 -16.41
C ASP A 68 9.12 -12.66 -16.17
N ASP A 69 9.87 -13.56 -15.52
CA ASP A 69 9.49 -14.95 -15.28
C ASP A 69 8.55 -15.10 -14.07
N GLU A 70 8.70 -14.27 -13.03
CA GLU A 70 8.01 -14.46 -11.73
C GLU A 70 6.93 -13.41 -11.43
N SER A 71 6.76 -12.36 -12.25
CA SER A 71 5.82 -11.25 -11.96
C SER A 71 6.19 -10.45 -10.71
N GLU A 72 7.47 -10.37 -10.36
CA GLU A 72 7.95 -9.72 -9.14
C GLU A 72 8.80 -8.49 -9.46
N VAL A 73 8.67 -7.46 -8.62
CA VAL A 73 9.63 -6.35 -8.56
C VAL A 73 10.72 -6.77 -7.62
N VAL A 74 11.95 -6.69 -8.11
CA VAL A 74 13.15 -7.07 -7.38
C VAL A 74 13.96 -5.84 -7.06
N GLU A 75 14.14 -5.57 -5.78
CA GLU A 75 15.11 -4.62 -5.27
C GLU A 75 16.32 -5.42 -4.78
N THR A 76 17.50 -5.16 -5.34
CA THR A 76 18.71 -5.92 -5.00
C THR A 76 19.62 -5.08 -4.14
N SER A 77 20.21 -5.67 -3.12
CA SER A 77 21.30 -5.07 -2.35
C SER A 77 22.52 -5.97 -2.36
N LEU A 78 23.72 -5.39 -2.28
CA LEU A 78 24.99 -6.12 -2.35
C LEU A 78 25.98 -5.64 -1.27
N ILE A 79 26.63 -6.60 -0.61
CA ILE A 79 27.94 -6.41 0.05
C ILE A 79 28.99 -7.11 -0.81
N THR A 80 29.97 -6.34 -1.28
CA THR A 80 31.06 -6.83 -2.14
C THR A 80 32.03 -7.73 -1.38
N ALA A 81 32.80 -8.54 -2.10
CA ALA A 81 33.77 -9.46 -1.49
C ALA A 81 34.74 -8.74 -0.52
N ASP A 82 35.25 -7.57 -0.92
CA ASP A 82 36.21 -6.80 -0.14
C ASP A 82 35.62 -6.24 1.18
N SER A 83 34.32 -5.95 1.18
CA SER A 83 33.59 -5.43 2.35
C SER A 83 32.96 -6.53 3.22
N LEU A 84 32.97 -7.78 2.74
CA LEU A 84 32.21 -8.87 3.36
C LEU A 84 32.81 -9.32 4.71
N GLN A 85 34.12 -9.55 4.77
CA GLN A 85 34.77 -10.01 6.00
C GLN A 85 34.61 -8.97 7.14
N PRO A 86 34.87 -7.66 6.94
CA PRO A 86 34.61 -6.66 7.97
C PRO A 86 33.16 -6.64 8.46
N ALA A 87 32.18 -6.77 7.56
CA ALA A 87 30.76 -6.79 7.91
C ALA A 87 30.40 -8.00 8.77
N ILE A 88 30.93 -9.18 8.44
CA ILE A 88 30.74 -10.42 9.22
C ILE A 88 31.39 -10.28 10.60
N ASP A 89 32.62 -9.78 10.67
CA ASP A 89 33.34 -9.62 11.94
C ASP A 89 32.60 -8.67 12.88
N GLN A 90 32.06 -7.57 12.35
CA GLN A 90 31.26 -6.62 13.12
C GLN A 90 29.96 -7.26 13.61
N LEU A 91 29.24 -8.00 12.77
CA LEU A 91 28.04 -8.74 13.16
C LEU A 91 28.33 -9.78 14.24
N VAL A 92 29.38 -10.58 14.09
CA VAL A 92 29.80 -11.58 15.09
C VAL A 92 30.15 -10.91 16.41
N GLN A 93 30.80 -9.74 16.37
CA GLN A 93 31.09 -8.97 17.58
C GLN A 93 29.82 -8.50 18.30
N HIS A 94 28.82 -8.03 17.57
CA HIS A 94 27.52 -7.66 18.15
C HIS A 94 26.78 -8.87 18.75
N LEU A 95 26.88 -10.03 18.12
CA LEU A 95 26.20 -11.26 18.55
C LEU A 95 26.86 -11.99 19.72
N LYS A 96 27.94 -11.46 20.30
CA LYS A 96 28.47 -11.95 21.59
C LYS A 96 27.43 -11.85 22.71
N ASP A 97 26.50 -10.91 22.61
CA ASP A 97 25.32 -10.83 23.47
C ASP A 97 24.04 -10.69 22.62
N PRO A 98 23.44 -11.82 22.21
CA PRO A 98 22.22 -11.82 21.40
C PRO A 98 21.04 -11.13 22.08
N SER A 99 21.01 -11.05 23.42
CA SER A 99 19.92 -10.41 24.16
C SER A 99 19.94 -8.89 23.97
N VAL A 100 21.13 -8.30 23.93
CA VAL A 100 21.30 -6.86 23.65
C VAL A 100 20.89 -6.53 22.21
N VAL A 101 21.26 -7.38 21.25
CA VAL A 101 20.87 -7.19 19.85
C VAL A 101 19.35 -7.33 19.70
N ALA A 102 18.75 -8.34 20.33
CA ALA A 102 17.31 -8.55 20.32
C ALA A 102 16.52 -7.38 20.91
N ASP A 103 16.95 -6.84 22.06
CA ASP A 103 16.32 -5.66 22.66
C ASP A 103 16.35 -4.45 21.71
N ARG A 104 17.49 -4.22 21.05
CA ARG A 104 17.62 -3.12 20.09
C ARG A 104 16.75 -3.34 18.86
N LEU A 105 16.71 -4.56 18.31
CA LEU A 105 15.86 -4.89 17.15
C LEU A 105 14.38 -4.62 17.46
N VAL A 106 13.88 -5.11 18.60
CA VAL A 106 12.50 -4.90 19.04
C VAL A 106 12.20 -3.41 19.20
N ARG A 107 13.11 -2.65 19.82
CA ARG A 107 12.95 -1.21 20.03
C ARG A 107 12.92 -0.42 18.72
N VAL A 108 13.88 -0.66 17.81
CA VAL A 108 13.96 0.06 16.53
C VAL A 108 12.83 -0.33 15.59
N ALA A 109 12.36 -1.58 15.67
CA ALA A 109 11.18 -2.04 14.93
C ALA A 109 9.86 -1.45 15.45
N GLY A 110 9.85 -0.88 16.66
CA GLY A 110 8.62 -0.43 17.32
C GLY A 110 7.65 -1.58 17.59
N SER A 111 8.16 -2.81 17.78
CA SER A 111 7.35 -4.01 18.00
C SER A 111 7.27 -4.41 19.47
N ASN A 112 6.27 -5.21 19.82
CA ASN A 112 6.09 -5.79 21.16
C ASN A 112 6.53 -7.28 21.21
N GLU A 113 7.48 -7.68 20.35
CA GLU A 113 7.95 -9.07 20.25
C GLU A 113 8.70 -9.52 21.52
N ASP A 114 8.64 -10.82 21.81
CA ASP A 114 9.40 -11.42 22.92
C ASP A 114 10.90 -11.38 22.60
N ARG A 115 11.63 -10.54 23.34
CA ARG A 115 13.09 -10.37 23.22
C ARG A 115 13.85 -11.69 23.36
N ALA A 116 13.40 -12.60 24.22
CA ALA A 116 14.06 -13.90 24.38
C ALA A 116 13.85 -14.77 23.15
N ARG A 117 12.69 -14.67 22.49
CA ARG A 117 12.41 -15.36 21.23
C ARG A 117 13.21 -14.78 20.06
N VAL A 118 13.30 -13.46 19.96
CA VAL A 118 14.16 -12.76 18.99
C VAL A 118 15.63 -13.14 19.20
N ALA A 119 16.11 -13.17 20.44
CA ALA A 119 17.48 -13.58 20.75
C ALA A 119 17.77 -15.04 20.33
N ARG A 120 16.81 -15.94 20.49
CA ARG A 120 16.92 -17.32 19.97
C ARG A 120 16.95 -17.34 18.44
N ALA A 121 16.10 -16.55 17.78
CA ALA A 121 16.03 -16.47 16.32
C ALA A 121 17.35 -15.99 15.66
N LEU A 122 18.16 -15.21 16.38
CA LEU A 122 19.50 -14.79 15.92
C LEU A 122 20.48 -15.96 15.82
N GLY A 123 20.32 -16.98 16.66
CA GLY A 123 21.25 -18.12 16.74
C GLY A 123 20.77 -19.39 16.04
N VAL A 124 19.45 -19.61 15.97
CA VAL A 124 18.87 -20.87 15.45
C VAL A 124 17.62 -20.63 14.61
N GLU A 125 17.32 -21.60 13.75
CA GLU A 125 16.02 -21.63 13.04
C GLU A 125 14.89 -21.88 14.03
N LEU A 126 13.84 -21.07 13.96
CA LEU A 126 12.60 -21.33 14.65
C LEU A 126 11.68 -22.14 13.74
N ALA A 127 11.03 -23.17 14.30
CA ALA A 127 10.03 -23.96 13.56
C ALA A 127 8.74 -23.18 13.28
N GLU A 128 8.48 -22.16 14.10
CA GLU A 128 7.34 -21.27 13.94
C GLU A 128 7.70 -20.09 13.03
N PRO A 129 6.73 -19.54 12.26
CA PRO A 129 6.94 -18.29 11.53
C PRO A 129 7.33 -17.13 12.45
N ALA A 130 7.98 -16.13 11.86
CA ALA A 130 8.35 -14.90 12.56
C ALA A 130 7.10 -14.19 13.12
N ALA A 131 7.11 -13.88 14.41
CA ALA A 131 5.99 -13.17 15.05
C ALA A 131 5.92 -11.70 14.67
N GLY A 132 7.04 -11.12 14.23
CA GLY A 132 7.13 -9.72 13.87
C GLY A 132 8.40 -9.35 13.11
N PRO A 133 8.57 -8.05 12.82
CA PRO A 133 9.70 -7.54 12.05
C PRO A 133 11.07 -7.75 12.71
N ALA A 134 11.15 -7.83 14.05
CA ALA A 134 12.42 -8.06 14.74
C ALA A 134 12.90 -9.51 14.55
N GLU A 135 12.00 -10.49 14.56
CA GLU A 135 12.35 -11.88 14.23
C GLU A 135 12.69 -12.09 12.76
N GLU A 136 12.04 -11.35 11.85
CA GLU A 136 12.44 -11.36 10.43
C GLU A 136 13.85 -10.79 10.22
N ALA A 137 14.20 -9.71 10.93
CA ALA A 137 15.56 -9.17 10.97
C ALA A 137 16.56 -10.18 11.57
N ALA A 138 16.18 -10.89 12.63
CA ALA A 138 17.01 -11.94 13.20
C ALA A 138 17.25 -13.09 12.21
N ALA A 139 16.20 -13.51 11.48
CA ALA A 139 16.31 -14.51 10.43
C ALA A 139 17.21 -14.05 9.27
N TYR A 140 17.16 -12.77 8.90
CA TYR A 140 18.10 -12.17 7.93
C TYR A 140 19.55 -12.24 8.42
N VAL A 141 19.84 -11.82 9.66
CA VAL A 141 21.20 -11.88 10.23
C VAL A 141 21.74 -13.32 10.21
N ARG A 142 20.92 -14.27 10.64
CA ARG A 142 21.26 -15.70 10.65
C ARG A 142 21.55 -16.21 9.23
N GLY A 143 20.66 -15.91 8.28
CA GLY A 143 20.84 -16.30 6.88
C GLY A 143 22.09 -15.69 6.26
N PHE A 144 22.37 -14.41 6.54
CA PHE A 144 23.56 -13.71 6.07
C PHE A 144 24.84 -14.36 6.60
N LEU A 145 24.92 -14.60 7.92
CA LEU A 145 26.09 -15.23 8.54
C LEU A 145 26.29 -16.67 8.08
N ALA A 146 25.21 -17.42 7.83
CA ALA A 146 25.30 -18.78 7.30
C ALA A 146 25.94 -18.83 5.89
N ARG A 147 25.82 -17.75 5.12
CA ARG A 147 26.36 -17.64 3.75
C ARG A 147 27.75 -17.02 3.68
N GLY A 148 28.17 -16.36 4.75
CA GLY A 148 29.48 -15.72 4.90
C GLY A 148 30.67 -16.61 4.54
N PRO A 149 30.84 -17.80 5.16
CA PRO A 149 31.99 -18.66 4.91
C PRO A 149 32.13 -19.07 3.44
N GLU A 150 31.02 -19.44 2.80
CA GLU A 150 30.99 -19.84 1.39
C GLU A 150 31.37 -18.69 0.45
N ALA A 151 30.89 -17.48 0.75
CA ALA A 151 31.18 -16.30 -0.05
C ALA A 151 32.64 -15.83 0.11
N ILE A 152 33.18 -15.86 1.34
CA ILE A 152 34.58 -15.51 1.63
C ILE A 152 35.54 -16.48 0.92
N GLU A 153 35.32 -17.80 1.04
CA GLU A 153 36.17 -18.81 0.38
C GLU A 153 36.17 -18.64 -1.15
N GLY A 154 35.04 -18.23 -1.71
CA GLY A 154 34.88 -18.00 -3.15
C GLY A 154 35.37 -16.65 -3.66
N ALA A 155 35.84 -15.74 -2.79
CA ALA A 155 36.05 -14.32 -3.12
C ALA A 155 34.82 -13.69 -3.81
N MET A 156 33.64 -13.91 -3.21
CA MET A 156 32.34 -13.51 -3.74
C MET A 156 31.64 -12.52 -2.79
N GLY A 157 30.71 -11.74 -3.34
CA GLY A 157 29.81 -10.91 -2.57
C GLY A 157 28.56 -11.68 -2.09
N ILE A 158 27.86 -11.09 -1.12
CA ILE A 158 26.51 -11.53 -0.73
C ILE A 158 25.51 -10.48 -1.21
N ALA A 159 24.62 -10.88 -2.10
CA ALA A 159 23.47 -10.09 -2.50
C ALA A 159 22.20 -10.56 -1.81
N TRP A 160 21.25 -9.67 -1.59
CA TRP A 160 19.87 -10.06 -1.28
C TRP A 160 18.89 -9.36 -2.19
N GLU A 161 17.94 -10.14 -2.67
CA GLU A 161 16.85 -9.70 -3.51
C GLU A 161 15.58 -9.63 -2.67
N TYR A 162 15.07 -8.41 -2.49
CA TYR A 162 13.73 -8.19 -1.96
C TYR A 162 12.73 -8.28 -3.10
N ARG A 163 11.91 -9.33 -3.04
CA ARG A 163 10.91 -9.66 -4.03
C ARG A 163 9.54 -9.32 -3.52
N THR A 164 8.92 -8.36 -4.18
CA THR A 164 7.52 -8.02 -4.00
C THR A 164 6.77 -8.41 -5.25
N ARG A 165 5.49 -8.74 -5.14
CA ARG A 165 4.68 -8.94 -6.34
C ARG A 165 4.67 -7.63 -7.12
N ALA A 166 5.08 -7.70 -8.38
CA ALA A 166 5.13 -6.54 -9.24
C ALA A 166 3.70 -6.06 -9.48
N PRO A 167 3.42 -4.75 -9.37
CA PRO A 167 2.17 -4.19 -9.85
C PRO A 167 2.19 -4.22 -11.38
N CYS A 168 1.79 -5.36 -11.97
CA CYS A 168 1.52 -5.60 -13.40
C CYS A 168 1.93 -4.52 -14.41
N SER A 169 2.85 -4.84 -15.33
CA SER A 169 3.40 -3.93 -16.36
C SER A 169 2.37 -3.33 -17.32
N CYS A 170 1.08 -3.64 -17.17
CA CYS A 170 0.01 -2.85 -17.77
C CYS A 170 0.03 -1.39 -17.30
N ALA A 171 0.57 -1.08 -16.12
CA ALA A 171 0.54 0.25 -15.54
C ALA A 171 1.28 1.30 -16.40
N VAL A 172 2.37 0.90 -17.07
CA VAL A 172 3.11 1.81 -17.97
C VAL A 172 2.33 2.18 -19.24
N TRP A 173 1.21 1.50 -19.54
CA TRP A 173 0.38 1.80 -20.71
C TRP A 173 -0.68 2.87 -20.44
N ASP A 174 -0.83 3.28 -19.18
CA ASP A 174 -1.78 4.33 -18.81
C ASP A 174 -1.32 5.69 -19.33
N GLY A 175 -2.22 6.43 -19.98
CA GLY A 175 -1.93 7.72 -20.62
C GLY A 175 -1.06 7.63 -21.86
N MET A 176 -0.62 6.44 -22.30
CA MET A 176 0.21 6.30 -23.49
C MET A 176 -0.60 6.48 -24.77
N THR A 177 -0.04 7.28 -25.68
CA THR A 177 -0.45 7.29 -27.10
C THR A 177 0.54 6.44 -27.88
N VAL A 178 0.09 5.26 -28.28
CA VAL A 178 0.86 4.38 -29.16
C VAL A 178 0.33 4.46 -30.59
N GLY A 179 1.06 3.88 -31.55
CA GLY A 179 0.64 3.84 -32.95
C GLY A 179 -0.65 3.01 -33.17
N ASN A 180 -0.74 2.29 -34.28
CA ASN A 180 -1.95 1.55 -34.62
C ASN A 180 -2.31 0.48 -33.56
N ILE A 181 -3.60 0.39 -33.20
CA ILE A 181 -4.17 -0.61 -32.28
C ILE A 181 -3.85 -2.07 -32.63
N ARG A 182 -3.48 -2.36 -33.89
CA ARG A 182 -3.01 -3.70 -34.31
C ARG A 182 -1.62 -4.05 -33.77
N ALA A 183 -0.86 -3.08 -33.26
CA ALA A 183 0.47 -3.26 -32.70
C ALA A 183 0.49 -3.66 -31.22
N PHE A 184 -0.66 -3.72 -30.54
CA PHE A 184 -0.68 -4.17 -29.15
C PHE A 184 -0.22 -5.62 -29.03
N PRO A 185 0.60 -5.97 -28.02
CA PRO A 185 0.93 -7.35 -27.76
C PRO A 185 -0.36 -8.11 -27.41
N ARG A 186 -0.88 -8.90 -28.36
CA ARG A 186 -2.08 -9.75 -28.15
C ARG A 186 -1.94 -10.71 -26.96
N ARG A 187 -0.70 -10.96 -26.51
CA ARG A 187 -0.38 -11.74 -25.31
C ARG A 187 -0.63 -10.97 -24.01
N GLN A 188 -0.61 -9.64 -24.01
CA GLN A 188 -0.74 -8.80 -22.81
C GLN A 188 -2.17 -8.30 -22.58
N PHE A 189 -2.95 -8.06 -23.63
CA PHE A 189 -4.30 -7.52 -23.54
C PHE A 189 -5.33 -8.37 -24.28
N VAL A 190 -6.48 -8.58 -23.65
CA VAL A 190 -7.68 -9.22 -24.20
C VAL A 190 -8.70 -8.13 -24.52
N THR A 191 -9.16 -8.05 -25.77
CA THR A 191 -10.26 -7.14 -26.14
C THR A 191 -11.56 -7.61 -25.53
N LEU A 192 -12.19 -6.76 -24.70
CA LEU A 192 -13.48 -7.02 -24.07
C LEU A 192 -14.64 -6.52 -24.93
N SER A 193 -14.47 -5.32 -25.49
CA SER A 193 -15.45 -4.68 -26.36
C SER A 193 -14.74 -3.83 -27.39
N ARG A 194 -15.37 -3.69 -28.55
CA ARG A 194 -14.94 -2.80 -29.62
C ARG A 194 -16.17 -2.22 -30.29
N GLU A 195 -16.22 -0.92 -30.37
CA GLU A 195 -17.28 -0.15 -31.01
C GLU A 195 -16.66 0.65 -32.16
N GLU A 196 -17.29 0.55 -33.32
CA GLU A 196 -16.94 1.37 -34.48
C GLU A 196 -17.73 2.68 -34.40
N THR A 197 -17.04 3.80 -34.21
CA THR A 197 -17.66 5.11 -33.99
C THR A 197 -17.65 5.98 -35.26
N GLY A 198 -17.65 5.34 -36.43
CA GLY A 198 -17.62 5.98 -37.75
C GLY A 198 -16.43 5.54 -38.61
N ALA A 199 -16.26 6.18 -39.77
CA ALA A 199 -15.43 5.67 -40.88
C ALA A 199 -13.92 5.48 -40.61
N ALA A 200 -13.37 5.97 -39.50
CA ALA A 200 -11.94 5.85 -39.19
C ALA A 200 -11.61 5.84 -37.68
N ARG A 201 -12.61 5.59 -36.82
CA ARG A 201 -12.46 5.62 -35.36
C ARG A 201 -13.05 4.37 -34.73
N SER A 202 -12.31 3.77 -33.80
CA SER A 202 -12.83 2.69 -32.96
C SER A 202 -12.50 2.97 -31.50
N ALA A 203 -13.47 2.74 -30.64
CA ALA A 203 -13.30 2.79 -29.20
C ALA A 203 -13.57 1.41 -28.60
N GLY A 204 -13.17 1.19 -27.36
CA GLY A 204 -13.48 -0.07 -26.70
C GLY A 204 -12.71 -0.27 -25.41
N ARG A 205 -12.73 -1.51 -24.94
CA ARG A 205 -12.06 -1.90 -23.70
C ARG A 205 -11.11 -3.06 -23.89
N LEU A 206 -9.95 -2.94 -23.27
CA LEU A 206 -8.93 -3.98 -23.17
C LEU A 206 -8.83 -4.42 -21.71
N ARG A 207 -8.60 -5.70 -21.47
CA ARG A 207 -8.28 -6.25 -20.16
C ARG A 207 -6.89 -6.83 -20.19
N CYS A 208 -6.05 -6.42 -19.25
CA CYS A 208 -4.75 -7.08 -19.09
C CYS A 208 -4.97 -8.57 -18.80
N ALA A 209 -4.38 -9.43 -19.62
CA ALA A 209 -4.46 -10.88 -19.47
C ALA A 209 -3.88 -11.36 -18.13
N ARG A 210 -2.85 -10.66 -17.62
CA ARG A 210 -2.13 -10.99 -16.38
C ARG A 210 -2.86 -10.51 -15.13
N CYS A 211 -3.10 -9.21 -15.00
CA CYS A 211 -3.62 -8.62 -13.75
C CYS A 211 -5.06 -8.11 -13.82
N ARG A 212 -5.76 -8.40 -14.93
CA ARG A 212 -7.18 -8.08 -15.12
C ARG A 212 -7.54 -6.59 -15.06
N ALA A 213 -6.56 -5.68 -14.95
CA ALA A 213 -6.78 -4.24 -15.07
C ALA A 213 -7.45 -3.95 -16.42
N THR A 214 -8.48 -3.11 -16.39
CA THR A 214 -9.23 -2.73 -17.59
C THR A 214 -8.68 -1.40 -18.09
N PHE A 215 -8.64 -1.22 -19.40
CA PHE A 215 -8.20 -0.02 -20.07
C PHE A 215 -9.27 0.36 -21.08
N ALA A 216 -9.68 1.62 -21.05
CA ALA A 216 -10.41 2.20 -22.16
C ALA A 216 -9.39 2.56 -23.25
N PHE A 217 -9.78 2.37 -24.52
CA PHE A 217 -8.99 2.88 -25.63
C PHE A 217 -9.85 3.67 -26.60
N ILE A 218 -9.22 4.68 -27.21
CA ILE A 218 -9.72 5.39 -28.38
C ILE A 218 -8.66 5.29 -29.46
N ALA A 219 -9.01 4.69 -30.59
CA ALA A 219 -8.10 4.45 -31.69
C ALA A 219 -8.60 5.09 -33.00
N THR A 220 -7.66 5.69 -33.71
CA THR A 220 -7.78 6.10 -35.11
C THR A 220 -7.01 5.11 -36.00
N GLU A 221 -6.92 5.39 -37.30
CA GLU A 221 -6.07 4.61 -38.22
C GLU A 221 -4.57 4.68 -37.86
N THR A 222 -4.14 5.77 -37.23
CA THR A 222 -2.72 6.09 -37.00
C THR A 222 -2.26 5.98 -35.56
N TYR A 223 -3.15 6.13 -34.57
CA TYR A 223 -2.79 6.08 -33.15
C TYR A 223 -3.89 5.48 -32.30
N ALA A 224 -3.52 4.97 -31.13
CA ALA A 224 -4.42 4.53 -30.07
C ALA A 224 -3.97 5.14 -28.75
N HIS A 225 -4.91 5.79 -28.07
CA HIS A 225 -4.72 6.30 -26.72
C HIS A 225 -5.33 5.31 -25.72
N LEU A 226 -4.59 4.96 -24.67
CA LEU A 226 -5.05 4.10 -23.59
C LEU A 226 -5.16 4.89 -22.30
N THR A 227 -6.26 4.66 -21.60
CA THR A 227 -6.47 5.15 -20.25
C THR A 227 -6.82 3.96 -19.39
N ARG A 228 -6.04 3.73 -18.34
CA ARG A 228 -6.35 2.69 -17.38
C ARG A 228 -7.65 3.05 -16.68
N GLU A 229 -8.59 2.11 -16.68
CA GLU A 229 -9.76 2.24 -15.84
C GLU A 229 -9.31 1.99 -14.39
N PRO A 230 -9.67 2.87 -13.43
CA PRO A 230 -9.25 2.76 -12.04
C PRO A 230 -9.47 1.35 -11.49
N ARG A 231 -8.47 0.81 -10.77
CA ARG A 231 -8.69 -0.40 -9.95
C ARG A 231 -9.68 -0.01 -8.86
N ARG A 232 -10.63 -0.91 -8.56
CA ARG A 232 -11.67 -0.70 -7.54
C ARG A 232 -11.17 -0.39 -6.12
N ASP A 233 -9.85 -0.42 -5.87
CA ASP A 233 -9.26 -0.35 -4.53
C ASP A 233 -8.13 0.71 -4.40
N THR A 234 -7.93 1.60 -5.39
CA THR A 234 -7.01 2.75 -5.27
C THR A 234 -7.77 3.98 -5.73
N ILE A 235 -8.18 4.82 -4.78
CA ILE A 235 -9.03 5.97 -5.07
C ILE A 235 -8.14 7.11 -5.53
N GLU A 236 -8.25 7.48 -6.80
CA GLU A 236 -7.61 8.66 -7.37
C GLU A 236 -8.64 9.77 -7.44
N LEU A 237 -8.30 10.94 -6.89
CA LEU A 237 -9.17 12.11 -6.92
C LEU A 237 -8.86 12.96 -8.15
N GLY A 238 -9.86 13.20 -8.99
CA GLY A 238 -9.79 14.16 -10.08
C GLY A 238 -9.63 15.60 -9.57
N SER A 239 -9.27 16.54 -10.46
CA SER A 239 -9.05 17.95 -10.08
C SER A 239 -10.26 18.56 -9.37
N ASP A 240 -11.47 18.36 -9.89
CA ASP A 240 -12.72 18.87 -9.30
C ASP A 240 -13.04 18.21 -7.94
N GLU A 241 -12.48 17.04 -7.68
CA GLU A 241 -12.67 16.28 -6.43
C GLU A 241 -11.70 16.79 -5.36
N ILE A 242 -10.45 17.04 -5.77
CA ILE A 242 -9.45 17.74 -4.96
C ILE A 242 -9.96 19.14 -4.58
N ASP A 243 -10.55 19.87 -5.52
CA ASP A 243 -11.14 21.18 -5.28
C ASP A 243 -12.25 21.11 -4.23
N ARG A 244 -13.11 20.09 -4.30
CA ARG A 244 -14.16 19.83 -3.31
C ARG A 244 -13.61 19.47 -1.94
N VAL A 245 -12.54 18.68 -1.87
CA VAL A 245 -11.84 18.38 -0.59
C VAL A 245 -11.31 19.68 0.02
N ILE A 246 -10.63 20.51 -0.76
CA ILE A 246 -10.05 21.78 -0.28
C ILE A 246 -11.14 22.73 0.18
N ALA A 247 -12.24 22.84 -0.56
CA ALA A 247 -13.40 23.63 -0.16
C ALA A 247 -14.00 23.12 1.16
N GLY A 248 -14.16 21.80 1.30
CA GLY A 248 -14.65 21.20 2.55
C GLY A 248 -13.73 21.47 3.74
N ILE A 249 -12.41 21.44 3.54
CA ILE A 249 -11.43 21.81 4.59
C ILE A 249 -11.57 23.29 4.95
N ARG A 250 -11.69 24.19 3.97
CA ARG A 250 -11.94 25.63 4.19
C ARG A 250 -13.23 25.88 4.98
N ASP A 251 -14.25 25.08 4.74
CA ASP A 251 -15.55 25.13 5.43
C ASP A 251 -15.52 24.47 6.83
N GLY A 252 -14.34 24.04 7.30
CA GLY A 252 -14.10 23.56 8.65
C GLY A 252 -13.96 22.04 8.80
N ALA A 253 -13.90 21.28 7.70
CA ALA A 253 -13.49 19.87 7.78
C ALA A 253 -12.02 19.75 8.21
N GLN A 254 -11.72 18.72 9.00
CA GLN A 254 -10.38 18.43 9.49
C GLN A 254 -9.96 17.04 9.03
N VAL A 255 -8.71 16.93 8.57
CA VAL A 255 -8.13 15.65 8.14
C VAL A 255 -6.84 15.40 8.91
N MET A 256 -6.82 14.33 9.69
CA MET A 256 -5.71 13.98 10.56
C MET A 256 -4.90 12.82 9.96
N PHE A 257 -3.58 12.98 9.98
CA PHE A 257 -2.59 12.01 9.52
C PHE A 257 -1.71 11.58 10.67
N GLY A 258 -1.63 10.28 10.97
CA GLY A 258 -0.75 9.74 11.99
C GLY A 258 -1.48 9.06 13.14
N GLY A 259 -0.83 8.97 14.30
CA GLY A 259 -1.29 8.22 15.46
C GLY A 259 -1.59 9.10 16.68
N SER A 260 -2.07 8.49 17.76
CA SER A 260 -2.48 9.21 18.97
C SER A 260 -1.37 10.00 19.68
N ARG A 261 -0.10 9.73 19.37
CA ARG A 261 1.06 10.41 19.97
C ARG A 261 1.75 11.42 19.07
N CYS A 262 1.64 11.25 17.75
CA CYS A 262 2.17 12.17 16.76
C CYS A 262 1.22 12.18 15.55
N HIS A 263 0.66 13.33 15.22
CA HIS A 263 -0.21 13.47 14.05
C HIS A 263 -0.15 14.88 13.46
N THR A 264 -0.49 14.97 12.18
CA THR A 264 -0.62 16.21 11.42
C THR A 264 -2.07 16.38 11.04
N THR A 265 -2.67 17.52 11.39
CA THR A 265 -4.05 17.86 11.04
C THR A 265 -4.06 18.97 10.00
N TYR A 266 -4.72 18.72 8.87
CA TYR A 266 -5.06 19.72 7.86
C TYR A 266 -6.44 20.28 8.19
N LEU A 267 -6.55 21.59 8.37
CA LEU A 267 -7.80 22.26 8.72
C LEU A 267 -7.93 23.63 8.05
N GLY A 268 -9.17 24.08 7.91
CA GLY A 268 -9.48 25.46 7.52
C GLY A 268 -10.02 26.28 8.69
N ARG A 269 -9.63 27.55 8.76
CA ARG A 269 -10.15 28.54 9.71
C ARG A 269 -10.32 29.87 8.99
N ASP A 270 -11.52 30.44 9.05
CA ASP A 270 -11.86 31.72 8.41
C ASP A 270 -11.52 31.77 6.90
N GLY A 271 -11.62 30.63 6.21
CA GLY A 271 -11.31 30.49 4.77
C GLY A 271 -9.82 30.30 4.44
N GLU A 272 -8.94 30.40 5.44
CA GLU A 272 -7.51 30.12 5.32
C GLU A 272 -7.18 28.67 5.69
N LEU A 273 -6.08 28.14 5.14
CA LEU A 273 -5.65 26.76 5.31
C LEU A 273 -4.46 26.68 6.26
N PHE A 274 -4.52 25.74 7.20
CA PHE A 274 -3.49 25.52 8.21
C PHE A 274 -3.11 24.05 8.29
N VAL A 275 -1.88 23.83 8.75
CA VAL A 275 -1.39 22.54 9.19
C VAL A 275 -1.05 22.67 10.67
N GLU A 276 -1.63 21.80 11.47
CA GLU A 276 -1.32 21.64 12.89
C GLU A 276 -0.56 20.32 13.08
N ASP A 277 0.68 20.41 13.53
CA ASP A 277 1.50 19.26 13.89
C ASP A 277 1.46 19.08 15.42
N PHE A 278 1.02 17.89 15.84
CA PHE A 278 1.02 17.45 17.24
C PHE A 278 2.11 16.39 17.44
N ASP A 279 2.93 16.58 18.47
CA ASP A 279 3.99 15.64 18.87
C ASP A 279 4.09 15.57 20.41
N GLU A 280 3.65 14.46 20.99
CA GLU A 280 3.73 14.14 22.43
C GLU A 280 3.31 15.26 23.39
N GLY A 281 2.25 16.01 23.03
CA GLY A 281 1.71 17.10 23.87
C GLY A 281 2.20 18.49 23.50
N ALA A 282 3.08 18.62 22.51
CA ALA A 282 3.41 19.88 21.86
C ALA A 282 2.59 20.03 20.57
N THR A 283 2.05 21.22 20.34
CA THR A 283 1.30 21.56 19.13
C THR A 283 1.95 22.75 18.45
N SER A 284 2.21 22.63 17.15
CA SER A 284 2.66 23.75 16.31
C SER A 284 1.72 23.92 15.13
N GLU A 285 1.22 25.14 14.93
CA GLU A 285 0.35 25.50 13.81
C GLU A 285 1.14 26.37 12.83
N ARG A 286 0.96 26.11 11.53
CA ARG A 286 1.54 26.93 10.45
C ARG A 286 0.55 27.09 9.29
N PRO A 287 0.63 28.19 8.53
CA PRO A 287 -0.12 28.31 7.27
C PRO A 287 0.26 27.19 6.30
N CYS A 288 -0.75 26.70 5.57
CA CYS A 288 -0.60 25.68 4.54
C CYS A 288 -0.99 26.28 3.20
N SER A 289 -0.10 26.15 2.20
CA SER A 289 -0.43 26.60 0.86
C SER A 289 -1.40 25.62 0.18
N GLU A 290 -2.25 26.13 -0.71
CA GLU A 290 -3.15 25.25 -1.48
C GLU A 290 -2.36 24.23 -2.33
N ALA A 291 -1.20 24.62 -2.87
CA ALA A 291 -0.34 23.72 -3.64
C ALA A 291 0.22 22.56 -2.78
N GLU A 292 0.59 22.85 -1.53
CA GLU A 292 1.04 21.85 -0.55
C GLU A 292 -0.11 20.88 -0.20
N LEU A 293 -1.30 21.41 0.10
CA LEU A 293 -2.47 20.58 0.38
C LEU A 293 -2.87 19.72 -0.83
N ARG A 294 -2.84 20.26 -2.05
CA ARG A 294 -3.09 19.50 -3.29
C ARG A 294 -2.09 18.36 -3.46
N ALA A 295 -0.81 18.62 -3.26
CA ALA A 295 0.22 17.59 -3.34
C ALA A 295 -0.03 16.47 -2.31
N MET A 296 -0.51 16.82 -1.10
CA MET A 296 -0.87 15.84 -0.08
C MET A 296 -2.11 15.03 -0.41
N ILE A 297 -3.16 15.66 -0.95
CA ILE A 297 -4.38 14.96 -1.40
C ILE A 297 -4.02 13.97 -2.51
N ILE A 298 -3.16 14.35 -3.45
CA ILE A 298 -2.68 13.47 -4.52
C ILE A 298 -1.84 12.32 -3.95
N GLY A 299 -0.95 12.61 -3.00
CA GLY A 299 -0.06 11.62 -2.39
C GLY A 299 -0.75 10.65 -1.44
N SER A 300 -1.90 11.01 -0.86
CA SER A 300 -2.60 10.21 0.14
C SER A 300 -4.14 10.41 0.10
N PRO A 301 -4.80 10.13 -1.04
CA PRO A 301 -6.20 10.48 -1.27
C PRO A 301 -7.17 9.82 -0.30
N ASN A 302 -6.86 8.60 0.16
CA ASN A 302 -7.73 7.83 1.07
C ASN A 302 -8.02 8.57 2.39
N GLU A 303 -7.05 9.30 2.93
CA GLU A 303 -7.18 10.02 4.19
C GLU A 303 -8.16 11.21 4.07
N PHE A 304 -8.35 11.71 2.85
CA PHE A 304 -9.21 12.86 2.56
C PHE A 304 -10.64 12.49 2.17
N LEU A 305 -10.94 11.20 1.97
CA LEU A 305 -12.24 10.76 1.47
C LEU A 305 -13.39 11.06 2.41
N GLU A 306 -13.12 11.13 3.71
CA GLU A 306 -14.14 11.47 4.71
C GLU A 306 -14.70 12.89 4.51
N VAL A 307 -13.91 13.81 3.92
CA VAL A 307 -14.37 15.15 3.55
C VAL A 307 -15.46 15.06 2.46
N LEU A 308 -15.34 14.11 1.53
CA LEU A 308 -16.31 13.89 0.45
C LEU A 308 -17.49 13.03 0.89
N ARG A 309 -17.26 12.04 1.76
CA ARG A 309 -18.28 11.08 2.21
C ARG A 309 -19.21 11.65 3.26
N ARG A 310 -18.70 12.44 4.22
CA ARG A 310 -19.50 12.96 5.35
C ARG A 310 -20.74 13.75 4.90
N PRO A 311 -20.66 14.69 3.93
CA PRO A 311 -21.85 15.35 3.40
C PRO A 311 -22.87 14.38 2.77
N LEU A 312 -22.40 13.36 2.07
CA LEU A 312 -23.26 12.37 1.43
C LEU A 312 -23.96 11.44 2.43
N ARG A 313 -23.30 11.10 3.55
CA ARG A 313 -23.94 10.36 4.66
C ARG A 313 -25.05 11.17 5.31
N GLU A 314 -24.89 12.49 5.39
CA GLU A 314 -25.92 13.39 5.91
C GLU A 314 -27.13 13.48 4.96
N VAL A 315 -26.88 13.54 3.65
CA VAL A 315 -27.94 13.45 2.63
C VAL A 315 -28.69 12.12 2.74
N LEU A 316 -27.97 11.00 2.89
CA LEU A 316 -28.58 9.69 3.11
C LEU A 316 -29.44 9.69 4.39
N ARG A 317 -28.93 10.21 5.51
CA ARG A 317 -29.68 10.33 6.77
C ARG A 317 -30.98 11.10 6.58
N HIS A 318 -30.93 12.26 5.93
CA HIS A 318 -32.13 13.04 5.63
C HIS A 318 -33.13 12.31 4.75
N SER A 319 -32.65 11.59 3.71
CA SER A 319 -33.50 10.80 2.84
C SER A 319 -34.22 9.64 3.55
N LEU A 320 -33.61 9.09 4.61
CA LEU A 320 -34.15 7.97 5.38
C LEU A 320 -35.12 8.39 6.50
N VAL A 321 -34.96 9.60 7.07
CA VAL A 321 -35.77 10.08 8.22
C VAL A 321 -36.90 11.01 7.81
N GLY A 322 -36.65 11.83 6.79
CA GLY A 322 -37.43 13.02 6.48
C GLY A 322 -38.34 12.87 5.26
N ASN A 323 -38.82 14.02 4.78
CA ASN A 323 -39.48 14.15 3.49
C ASN A 323 -38.38 14.38 2.44
N PRO A 324 -38.04 13.40 1.59
CA PRO A 324 -36.78 13.39 0.87
C PRO A 324 -36.72 14.46 -0.23
N THR A 325 -35.62 15.20 -0.27
CA THR A 325 -35.20 16.00 -1.44
C THR A 325 -34.40 15.17 -2.45
N VAL A 326 -33.84 14.04 -1.99
CA VAL A 326 -33.06 13.07 -2.78
C VAL A 326 -33.55 11.68 -2.39
N GLU A 327 -33.79 10.84 -3.39
CA GLU A 327 -34.18 9.44 -3.16
C GLU A 327 -33.02 8.67 -2.50
N PRO A 328 -33.27 7.80 -1.50
CA PRO A 328 -32.22 7.04 -0.80
C PRO A 328 -31.31 6.25 -1.75
N HIS A 329 -31.86 5.73 -2.86
CA HIS A 329 -31.09 5.02 -3.87
C HIS A 329 -30.02 5.90 -4.55
N ASP A 330 -30.33 7.17 -4.80
CA ASP A 330 -29.39 8.10 -5.42
C ASP A 330 -28.31 8.53 -4.41
N ALA A 331 -28.67 8.79 -3.16
CA ALA A 331 -27.72 9.09 -2.09
C ALA A 331 -26.72 7.95 -1.83
N ILE A 332 -27.20 6.70 -1.90
CA ILE A 332 -26.37 5.49 -1.78
C ILE A 332 -25.44 5.33 -2.99
N ARG A 333 -25.94 5.58 -4.20
CA ARG A 333 -25.12 5.53 -5.42
C ARG A 333 -23.95 6.49 -5.33
N ASP A 334 -24.20 7.69 -4.81
CA ASP A 334 -23.17 8.71 -4.63
C ASP A 334 -22.16 8.33 -3.56
N LEU A 335 -22.57 7.71 -2.45
CA LEU A 335 -21.64 7.17 -1.44
C LEU A 335 -20.75 6.03 -1.98
N LEU A 336 -21.34 5.13 -2.77
CA LEU A 336 -20.59 4.02 -3.37
C LEU A 336 -19.53 4.49 -4.38
N ALA A 337 -19.73 5.64 -5.01
CA ALA A 337 -18.75 6.23 -5.93
C ALA A 337 -17.41 6.52 -5.22
N TRP A 338 -17.41 6.68 -3.90
CA TRP A 338 -16.22 7.00 -3.09
C TRP A 338 -15.71 5.83 -2.25
N GLY A 339 -16.09 4.60 -2.59
CA GLY A 339 -15.59 3.39 -1.91
C GLY A 339 -15.99 3.28 -0.43
N GLU A 340 -17.16 3.84 -0.07
CA GLU A 340 -17.72 3.72 1.28
C GLU A 340 -17.96 2.24 1.65
N CYS A 341 -17.88 1.92 2.94
CA CYS A 341 -18.01 0.55 3.50
C CYS A 341 -19.39 -0.13 3.28
N LEU A 342 -20.29 0.52 2.53
CA LEU A 342 -21.51 -0.08 1.95
C LEU A 342 -21.22 -0.98 0.74
N ASP A 343 -19.94 -1.21 0.38
CA ASP A 343 -19.51 -2.10 -0.72
C ASP A 343 -20.06 -3.53 -0.62
N ARG A 344 -20.50 -3.93 0.57
CA ARG A 344 -21.08 -5.23 0.84
C ARG A 344 -22.51 -5.25 0.33
N ARG A 345 -22.72 -5.91 -0.82
CA ARG A 345 -24.03 -6.06 -1.50
C ARG A 345 -25.22 -6.38 -0.58
N HIS A 346 -25.01 -7.08 0.53
CA HIS A 346 -26.06 -7.39 1.49
C HIS A 346 -26.41 -6.24 2.45
N LEU A 347 -25.43 -5.42 2.86
CA LEU A 347 -25.69 -4.19 3.62
C LEU A 347 -26.41 -3.16 2.73
N LEU A 348 -25.94 -3.03 1.48
CA LEU A 348 -26.58 -2.22 0.46
C LEU A 348 -28.03 -2.65 0.20
N ALA A 349 -28.27 -3.95 0.00
CA ALA A 349 -29.62 -4.48 -0.16
C ALA A 349 -30.50 -4.20 1.06
N ALA A 350 -29.96 -4.34 2.28
CA ALA A 350 -30.73 -4.10 3.50
C ALA A 350 -31.03 -2.62 3.77
N VAL A 351 -30.19 -1.68 3.33
CA VAL A 351 -30.49 -0.24 3.35
C VAL A 351 -31.55 0.12 2.29
N LEU A 352 -31.52 -0.55 1.13
CA LEU A 352 -32.49 -0.36 0.05
C LEU A 352 -33.86 -1.02 0.34
N ASP A 353 -33.86 -2.15 1.05
CA ASP A 353 -35.04 -2.86 1.54
C ASP A 353 -35.57 -2.27 2.87
N TRP A 354 -34.93 -1.20 3.36
CA TRP A 354 -35.32 -0.53 4.58
C TRP A 354 -36.73 0.06 4.41
N PRO A 355 -37.65 -0.18 5.37
CA PRO A 355 -39.03 0.24 5.21
C PRO A 355 -39.12 1.77 5.06
N THR A 356 -39.77 2.22 3.98
CA THR A 356 -40.07 3.64 3.69
C THR A 356 -40.86 4.32 4.80
N GLU A 357 -41.57 3.54 5.62
CA GLU A 357 -42.22 3.99 6.85
C GLU A 357 -41.53 3.39 8.08
N LEU A 358 -40.57 4.12 8.65
CA LEU A 358 -40.01 3.82 9.95
C LEU A 358 -41.09 4.00 11.05
N GLY A 359 -41.13 3.08 12.01
CA GLY A 359 -41.91 3.25 13.24
C GLY A 359 -41.42 4.44 14.08
N PRO A 360 -42.26 5.06 14.91
CA PRO A 360 -41.92 6.29 15.66
C PRO A 360 -40.66 6.16 16.54
N ALA A 361 -40.44 4.98 17.14
CA ALA A 361 -39.29 4.71 17.99
C ALA A 361 -37.96 4.71 17.21
N ALA A 362 -37.93 4.02 16.05
CA ALA A 362 -36.75 3.97 15.20
C ALA A 362 -36.42 5.36 14.59
N ARG A 363 -37.44 6.18 14.30
CA ARG A 363 -37.21 7.58 13.88
C ARG A 363 -36.62 8.43 14.99
N ALA A 364 -37.10 8.27 16.22
CA ALA A 364 -36.60 9.02 17.37
C ALA A 364 -35.15 8.65 17.70
N GLU A 365 -34.81 7.36 17.62
CA GLU A 365 -33.44 6.87 17.85
C GLU A 365 -32.49 7.36 16.76
N LEU A 366 -32.87 7.28 15.49
CA LEU A 366 -32.02 7.76 14.38
C LEU A 366 -31.91 9.29 14.33
N ALA A 367 -32.93 10.02 14.79
CA ALA A 367 -32.87 11.47 14.94
C ALA A 367 -31.96 11.92 16.09
N ALA A 368 -31.68 11.05 17.06
CA ALA A 368 -30.78 11.32 18.18
C ALA A 368 -29.29 11.06 17.85
N LEU A 369 -28.98 10.50 16.69
CA LEU A 369 -27.61 10.22 16.25
C LEU A 369 -26.96 11.48 15.68
N HIS A 370 -25.73 11.76 16.11
CA HIS A 370 -25.05 13.04 15.84
C HIS A 370 -24.01 12.95 14.72
N ASP A 371 -23.59 11.75 14.33
CA ASP A 371 -22.70 11.55 13.20
C ASP A 371 -23.19 10.47 12.22
N GLY A 372 -22.66 10.51 11.00
CA GLY A 372 -23.03 9.56 9.94
C GLY A 372 -22.49 8.14 10.17
N ASN A 373 -21.53 7.96 11.09
CA ASN A 373 -21.00 6.64 11.46
C ASN A 373 -21.94 5.93 12.44
N ASP A 374 -22.57 6.68 13.35
CA ASP A 374 -23.62 6.21 14.25
C ASP A 374 -24.86 5.75 13.46
N VAL A 375 -25.25 6.51 12.43
CA VAL A 375 -26.33 6.11 11.50
C VAL A 375 -26.00 4.78 10.82
N TYR A 376 -24.73 4.61 10.41
CA TYR A 376 -24.25 3.35 9.83
C TYR A 376 -24.29 2.19 10.84
N HIS A 377 -23.84 2.38 12.08
CA HIS A 377 -23.91 1.37 13.13
C HIS A 377 -25.35 1.00 13.50
N PHE A 378 -26.24 1.98 13.54
CA PHE A 378 -27.67 1.78 13.75
C PHE A 378 -28.29 0.92 12.65
N ILE A 379 -28.00 1.24 11.38
CA ILE A 379 -28.48 0.46 10.23
C ILE A 379 -27.91 -0.98 10.31
N ARG A 380 -26.61 -1.14 10.61
CA ARG A 380 -25.98 -2.45 10.80
C ARG A 380 -26.61 -3.28 11.91
N ALA A 381 -26.93 -2.67 13.03
CA ALA A 381 -27.59 -3.34 14.15
C ALA A 381 -29.01 -3.79 13.78
N ALA A 382 -29.78 -2.91 13.13
CA ALA A 382 -31.15 -3.20 12.70
C ALA A 382 -31.25 -4.30 11.64
N VAL A 383 -30.22 -4.45 10.79
CA VAL A 383 -30.14 -5.54 9.78
C VAL A 383 -29.44 -6.80 10.31
N GLY A 384 -29.11 -6.84 11.62
CA GLY A 384 -28.61 -8.04 12.30
C GLY A 384 -27.12 -8.35 12.08
N TYR A 385 -26.31 -7.38 11.67
CA TYR A 385 -24.92 -7.62 11.25
C TYR A 385 -23.92 -7.83 12.43
N GLU A 386 -24.33 -7.71 13.69
CA GLU A 386 -23.44 -7.93 14.86
C GLU A 386 -23.72 -9.20 15.68
N THR A 387 -24.60 -10.11 15.25
CA THR A 387 -24.91 -11.31 16.04
C THR A 387 -24.14 -12.59 15.67
N SER A 388 -23.21 -12.56 14.71
CA SER A 388 -22.40 -13.76 14.42
C SER A 388 -20.98 -13.45 13.96
N THR A 389 -20.06 -13.30 14.91
CA THR A 389 -18.72 -13.96 14.92
C THR A 389 -17.95 -13.48 16.15
N ARG A 390 -18.02 -14.29 17.22
CA ARG A 390 -16.94 -14.42 18.21
C ARG A 390 -16.00 -15.52 17.77
#